data_AF-A0AAV0U331-F1
#
_entry.id   AF-A0AAV0U331-F1
#
_cell.length_a   1.000
_cell.length_b   1.000
_cell.length_c   1.000
_cell.angle_alpha   90.00
_cell.angle_beta   90.00
_cell.angle_gamma   90.00
#
_symmetry.space_group_name_H-M   'P 1'
#
loop_
_entity.id
_entity.type
_entity.pdbx_description
1 polymer ?
#
loop_
_entity_poly.entity_id
_entity_poly.type
_entity_poly.pdbx_seq_one_letter_code
_entity_poly.pdbx_strand_id
1 'polypeptide(L)'
;MSASPTASSSVTPSRLPHLHSFVLLSKQSPTRPLALRRQRSSSFCSTASHCSSSDESDAALDLDTDDCALVYASYAAVTKRSGHSIGWCDLQTSAYARDASVTARRRPPRRNAPLPFAALALCFEFLTLDELLGSVARVCAAFDDVVEHAAVLLTGLYSRQWRANKVLPQPYVALCFDDQRTLCTARPVGALYALSTRSAVTHLADGTYSVVNNSRLRAVTNGSIDSVRGVEALPVLSCARALHKHMCYFEVGFDGCGSVGFVSIADAAARVAYGFGSREHVGWTSVSYGYHGNDGDFVFNDGAKPYGGERRAFGPMWGRASTARLERDSSRMATVGCGLDAGNRQVFFTLNGAMIGVAPTSVLPGDYAAAVSLHAFGDRAVLNAGAAPFVFDIEAFCASP
;
A
#
# COMPACT_ATOMS: atom_id res chain seq x y z
N MET A 1 38.16 43.45 8.13
CA MET A 1 37.46 44.06 6.98
C MET A 1 36.87 42.93 6.14
N SER A 2 35.63 43.10 5.64
CA SER A 2 34.94 42.33 4.56
C SER A 2 34.95 40.80 4.55
N ALA A 3 33.89 40.09 4.16
CA ALA A 3 32.46 40.40 4.03
C ALA A 3 31.72 39.06 3.83
N SER A 4 30.53 38.90 4.40
CA SER A 4 29.68 37.74 4.13
C SER A 4 28.94 37.90 2.79
N PRO A 5 28.80 36.85 1.97
CA PRO A 5 27.80 36.81 0.91
C PRO A 5 26.52 36.12 1.40
N THR A 6 25.44 36.87 1.50
CA THR A 6 24.07 36.34 1.56
C THR A 6 23.62 35.95 0.14
N ALA A 7 22.98 34.78 0.00
CA ALA A 7 22.33 34.38 -1.25
C ALA A 7 20.92 33.84 -0.95
N SER A 8 19.91 34.70 -1.10
CA SER A 8 18.51 34.32 -1.04
C SER A 8 18.05 33.78 -2.39
N SER A 9 17.71 32.49 -2.46
CA SER A 9 17.02 31.89 -3.61
C SER A 9 15.59 31.50 -3.21
N SER A 10 14.62 32.28 -3.67
CA SER A 10 13.19 32.01 -3.50
C SER A 10 12.73 30.90 -4.43
N VAL A 11 12.53 29.69 -3.90
CA VAL A 11 11.86 28.60 -4.62
C VAL A 11 10.36 28.71 -4.37
N THR A 12 9.60 29.11 -5.39
CA THR A 12 8.14 29.07 -5.37
C THR A 12 7.65 27.62 -5.29
N PRO A 13 6.82 27.23 -4.31
CA PRO A 13 6.22 25.91 -4.31
C PRO A 13 5.20 25.82 -5.45
N SER A 14 5.43 24.91 -6.39
CA SER A 14 4.46 24.55 -7.42
C SER A 14 3.21 23.98 -6.75
N ARG A 15 2.07 24.67 -6.87
CA ARG A 15 0.78 24.19 -6.34
C ARG A 15 0.43 22.83 -6.95
N LEU A 16 0.35 21.81 -6.10
CA LEU A 16 -0.42 20.60 -6.43
C LEU A 16 -1.93 20.98 -6.50
N PRO A 17 -2.71 20.34 -7.38
CA PRO A 17 -4.11 20.70 -7.56
C PRO A 17 -4.93 20.35 -6.31
N HIS A 18 -5.63 21.34 -5.76
CA HIS A 18 -6.53 21.17 -4.62
C HIS A 18 -7.67 20.21 -4.95
N LEU A 19 -7.85 19.16 -4.15
CA LEU A 19 -9.12 18.43 -4.03
C LEU A 19 -9.89 18.91 -2.79
N HIS A 20 -10.24 20.20 -2.78
CA HIS A 20 -11.25 20.73 -1.85
C HIS A 20 -12.66 20.34 -2.27
N SER A 21 -13.00 19.06 -2.14
CA SER A 21 -14.31 18.54 -2.54
C SER A 21 -14.76 17.35 -1.69
N PHE A 22 -15.30 17.67 -0.51
CA PHE A 22 -16.26 16.78 0.16
C PHE A 22 -17.59 16.84 -0.61
N VAL A 23 -18.08 15.68 -1.06
CA VAL A 23 -19.40 15.56 -1.69
C VAL A 23 -20.44 15.37 -0.60
N LEU A 24 -21.27 16.39 -0.41
CA LEU A 24 -22.38 16.35 0.55
C LEU A 24 -23.67 16.07 -0.23
N LEU A 25 -24.17 14.85 -0.13
CA LEU A 25 -25.35 14.39 -0.88
C LEU A 25 -26.63 15.00 -0.29
N SER A 26 -27.19 16.01 -0.95
CA SER A 26 -28.55 16.48 -0.69
C SER A 26 -29.40 16.37 -1.96
N LYS A 27 -30.62 15.83 -1.79
CA LYS A 27 -31.61 15.69 -2.87
C LYS A 27 -32.53 16.91 -2.83
N GLN A 28 -32.51 17.74 -3.87
CA GLN A 28 -33.50 18.81 -4.01
C GLN A 28 -34.86 18.23 -4.44
N SER A 29 -35.93 18.74 -3.83
CA SER A 29 -37.30 18.52 -4.31
C SER A 29 -37.62 19.52 -5.43
N PRO A 30 -38.33 19.12 -6.50
CA PRO A 30 -38.64 20.03 -7.60
C PRO A 30 -39.63 21.11 -7.15
N THR A 31 -39.25 22.37 -7.31
CA THR A 31 -40.11 23.53 -7.08
C THR A 31 -41.08 23.73 -8.25
N ARG A 32 -42.38 23.56 -8.01
CA ARG A 32 -43.42 23.94 -8.98
C ARG A 32 -43.43 25.47 -9.17
N PRO A 33 -43.39 25.99 -10.41
CA PRO A 33 -43.78 27.36 -10.70
C PRO A 33 -45.31 27.52 -10.58
N LEU A 34 -45.74 28.68 -10.07
CA LEU A 34 -47.15 29.06 -9.98
C LEU A 34 -47.77 29.32 -11.36
N ALA A 35 -49.05 29.00 -11.49
CA ALA A 35 -49.83 29.33 -12.69
C ALA A 35 -50.05 30.84 -12.84
N LEU A 36 -49.94 31.35 -14.07
CA LEU A 36 -50.47 32.65 -14.45
C LEU A 36 -51.17 32.57 -15.82
N ARG A 37 -52.23 33.36 -15.97
CA ARG A 37 -53.39 33.13 -16.86
C ARG A 37 -53.50 34.25 -17.88
N ARG A 38 -53.64 33.94 -19.17
CA ARG A 38 -54.46 34.65 -20.19
C ARG A 38 -54.38 33.89 -21.54
N GLN A 39 -55.52 33.49 -22.12
CA GLN A 39 -56.21 34.11 -23.27
C GLN A 39 -55.46 33.93 -24.61
N ARG A 40 -56.10 33.65 -25.76
CA ARG A 40 -57.54 33.62 -26.16
C ARG A 40 -57.66 32.95 -27.54
N SER A 41 -58.88 32.50 -27.94
CA SER A 41 -59.37 32.30 -29.34
C SER A 41 -58.55 31.36 -30.26
N SER A 42 -59.04 30.59 -31.24
CA SER A 42 -60.31 30.32 -31.97
C SER A 42 -59.84 29.47 -33.18
N SER A 43 -60.58 28.65 -33.94
CA SER A 43 -61.97 28.17 -34.01
C SER A 43 -62.04 27.19 -35.20
N PHE A 44 -62.93 26.18 -35.18
CA PHE A 44 -63.65 25.63 -36.36
C PHE A 44 -62.84 25.07 -37.57
N CYS A 45 -63.27 24.06 -38.34
CA CYS A 45 -64.33 23.04 -38.21
C CYS A 45 -64.18 22.02 -39.37
N SER A 46 -64.63 20.76 -39.20
CA SER A 46 -65.32 19.93 -40.22
C SER A 46 -64.56 19.51 -41.52
N THR A 47 -64.79 18.37 -42.19
CA THR A 47 -65.81 17.29 -42.05
C THR A 47 -65.42 16.04 -42.87
N ALA A 48 -65.82 14.85 -42.40
CA ALA A 48 -66.18 13.61 -43.15
C ALA A 48 -65.10 12.91 -44.02
N SER A 49 -65.12 11.59 -44.30
CA SER A 49 -66.14 10.54 -44.09
C SER A 49 -65.57 9.09 -44.16
N HIS A 50 -66.13 8.15 -43.37
CA HIS A 50 -66.29 6.68 -43.61
C HIS A 50 -65.08 5.78 -43.98
N CYS A 51 -64.94 4.50 -43.57
CA CYS A 51 -65.53 3.68 -42.50
C CYS A 51 -64.78 2.33 -42.39
N SER A 52 -64.84 1.66 -41.22
CA SER A 52 -64.37 0.27 -40.91
C SER A 52 -62.84 0.03 -40.95
N SER A 53 -62.22 -0.75 -40.06
CA SER A 53 -62.72 -1.60 -38.95
C SER A 53 -61.66 -1.76 -37.82
N SER A 54 -62.12 -2.19 -36.63
CA SER A 54 -61.38 -2.59 -35.39
C SER A 54 -60.93 -1.49 -34.41
N ASP A 55 -61.80 -1.21 -33.43
CA ASP A 55 -61.51 -0.75 -32.05
C ASP A 55 -60.65 -1.81 -31.30
N GLU A 56 -60.04 -1.66 -30.11
CA GLU A 56 -59.56 -0.61 -29.17
C GLU A 56 -58.77 -1.39 -28.08
N SER A 57 -57.80 -0.90 -27.30
CA SER A 57 -57.13 0.40 -27.11
C SER A 57 -55.60 0.13 -26.90
N ASP A 58 -54.69 0.99 -26.42
CA ASP A 58 -54.74 2.32 -25.80
C ASP A 58 -53.48 3.15 -26.12
N ALA A 59 -53.60 4.46 -25.89
CA ALA A 59 -52.70 5.53 -26.34
C ALA A 59 -51.18 5.37 -26.12
N ALA A 60 -50.42 5.87 -27.10
CA ALA A 60 -49.00 6.17 -26.96
C ALA A 60 -48.76 7.36 -26.01
N LEU A 61 -47.61 7.34 -25.31
CA LEU A 61 -46.87 8.55 -24.98
C LEU A 61 -45.38 8.27 -25.23
N ASP A 62 -44.82 9.03 -26.17
CA ASP A 62 -43.39 9.35 -26.14
C ASP A 62 -43.06 9.94 -24.76
N LEU A 63 -42.04 9.40 -24.11
CA LEU A 63 -41.39 10.06 -22.99
C LEU A 63 -39.93 10.27 -23.37
N ASP A 64 -39.56 11.54 -23.46
CA ASP A 64 -38.27 12.02 -23.91
C ASP A 64 -37.10 11.33 -23.22
N THR A 65 -36.02 11.16 -23.98
CA THR A 65 -34.72 10.67 -23.48
C THR A 65 -33.93 11.75 -22.71
N ASP A 66 -34.61 12.81 -22.25
CA ASP A 66 -34.05 13.94 -21.51
C ASP A 66 -34.67 14.04 -20.10
N ASP A 67 -34.04 13.38 -19.12
CA ASP A 67 -33.77 13.98 -17.79
C ASP A 67 -32.92 13.04 -16.91
N CYS A 68 -31.63 12.94 -17.23
CA CYS A 68 -30.61 12.37 -16.34
C CYS A 68 -29.48 13.36 -16.03
N ALA A 69 -29.80 14.66 -16.01
CA ALA A 69 -28.92 15.71 -15.53
C ALA A 69 -28.91 15.76 -14.00
N LEU A 70 -28.18 14.83 -13.36
CA LEU A 70 -27.98 14.84 -11.91
C LEU A 70 -26.91 15.90 -11.55
N VAL A 71 -27.35 17.16 -11.46
CA VAL A 71 -26.48 18.33 -11.25
C VAL A 71 -26.00 18.38 -9.79
N TYR A 72 -24.82 17.84 -9.55
CA TYR A 72 -24.13 17.97 -8.25
C TYR A 72 -23.62 19.40 -8.04
N ALA A 73 -23.93 20.00 -6.89
CA ALA A 73 -23.41 21.31 -6.47
C ALA A 73 -22.48 21.17 -5.26
N SER A 74 -21.35 21.86 -5.26
CA SER A 74 -20.45 21.88 -4.11
C SER A 74 -21.00 22.75 -2.97
N TYR A 75 -20.59 22.47 -1.72
CA TYR A 75 -21.01 23.23 -0.53
C TYR A 75 -20.79 24.75 -0.69
N ALA A 76 -19.69 25.16 -1.33
CA ALA A 76 -19.39 26.56 -1.64
C ALA A 76 -20.34 27.19 -2.68
N ALA A 77 -20.94 26.40 -3.58
CA ALA A 77 -21.93 26.89 -4.54
C ALA A 77 -23.32 27.06 -3.90
N VAL A 78 -23.69 26.20 -2.95
CA VAL A 78 -24.99 26.26 -2.26
C VAL A 78 -25.04 27.44 -1.29
N THR A 79 -24.04 27.55 -0.40
CA THR A 79 -23.93 28.62 0.61
C THR A 79 -23.86 30.03 -0.02
N LYS A 80 -23.22 30.15 -1.18
CA LYS A 80 -23.13 31.42 -1.93
C LYS A 80 -24.42 31.85 -2.61
N ARG A 81 -25.43 30.95 -2.71
CA ARG A 81 -26.78 31.25 -3.24
C ARG A 81 -27.84 31.44 -2.16
N SER A 82 -27.74 30.75 -1.02
CA SER A 82 -28.77 30.79 0.03
C SER A 82 -28.74 32.04 0.92
N GLY A 83 -27.58 32.73 1.00
CA GLY A 83 -27.39 33.90 1.86
C GLY A 83 -27.48 33.62 3.37
N HIS A 84 -27.63 32.35 3.76
CA HIS A 84 -27.83 31.90 5.14
C HIS A 84 -26.93 30.69 5.43
N SER A 85 -26.48 30.61 6.68
CA SER A 85 -25.77 29.45 7.22
C SER A 85 -26.70 28.24 7.28
N ILE A 86 -26.38 27.18 6.55
CA ILE A 86 -27.10 25.90 6.62
C ILE A 86 -26.75 25.21 7.95
N GLY A 87 -27.76 24.84 8.72
CA GLY A 87 -27.60 24.14 9.99
C GLY A 87 -27.68 22.62 9.84
N TRP A 88 -27.18 21.89 10.84
CA TRP A 88 -27.30 20.42 10.89
C TRP A 88 -28.76 19.92 10.80
N CYS A 89 -29.72 20.74 11.25
CA CYS A 89 -31.15 20.47 11.19
C CYS A 89 -31.72 20.42 9.76
N ASP A 90 -31.04 21.05 8.79
CA ASP A 90 -31.51 21.13 7.39
C ASP A 90 -31.19 19.85 6.59
N LEU A 91 -30.35 18.97 7.14
CA LEU A 91 -29.94 17.69 6.55
C LEU A 91 -30.88 16.54 6.99
N GLN A 92 -32.19 16.69 6.77
CA GLN A 92 -33.17 15.65 7.11
C GLN A 92 -33.35 14.58 6.03
N THR A 93 -33.66 13.37 6.50
CA THR A 93 -33.78 12.14 5.71
C THR A 93 -35.01 12.14 4.79
N SER A 94 -34.80 11.81 3.52
CA SER A 94 -35.89 11.58 2.56
C SER A 94 -36.58 10.24 2.84
N ALA A 95 -37.90 10.25 2.99
CA ALA A 95 -38.71 9.06 3.32
C ALA A 95 -38.92 8.08 2.14
N TYR A 96 -38.25 8.27 1.00
CA TYR A 96 -38.35 7.40 -0.18
C TYR A 96 -36.97 6.98 -0.69
N ALA A 97 -36.48 5.89 -0.12
CA ALA A 97 -35.34 5.11 -0.60
C ALA A 97 -35.77 3.64 -0.79
N ARG A 98 -36.57 3.39 -1.82
CA ARG A 98 -36.60 2.10 -2.51
C ARG A 98 -35.86 2.26 -3.84
N ASP A 99 -35.14 1.21 -4.21
CA ASP A 99 -34.46 1.02 -5.49
C ASP A 99 -33.27 1.95 -5.79
N ALA A 100 -32.16 1.67 -5.11
CA ALA A 100 -30.79 1.95 -5.58
C ALA A 100 -29.86 0.78 -5.21
N SER A 101 -29.84 -0.26 -6.05
CA SER A 101 -29.07 -1.49 -5.81
C SER A 101 -27.62 -1.41 -6.30
N VAL A 102 -26.74 -0.77 -5.51
CA VAL A 102 -25.29 -0.94 -5.69
C VAL A 102 -24.85 -2.25 -5.05
N THR A 103 -24.54 -3.26 -5.88
CA THR A 103 -24.19 -4.63 -5.46
C THR A 103 -22.74 -4.75 -4.94
N ALA A 104 -22.38 -3.92 -3.96
CA ALA A 104 -21.16 -4.12 -3.18
C ALA A 104 -21.36 -5.28 -2.19
N ARG A 105 -20.82 -6.46 -2.50
CA ARG A 105 -20.72 -7.59 -1.55
C ARG A 105 -19.73 -7.25 -0.41
N ARG A 106 -20.15 -6.44 0.56
CA ARG A 106 -19.44 -6.18 1.83
C ARG A 106 -20.36 -6.46 3.02
N ARG A 107 -19.78 -6.91 4.14
CA ARG A 107 -20.53 -7.14 5.39
C ARG A 107 -21.23 -5.84 5.82
N PRO A 108 -22.49 -5.90 6.29
CA PRO A 108 -23.17 -4.72 6.79
C PRO A 108 -22.44 -4.15 8.03
N PRO A 109 -22.52 -2.84 8.28
CA PRO A 109 -22.06 -2.26 9.54
C PRO A 109 -22.79 -2.92 10.72
N ARG A 110 -22.16 -2.87 11.92
CA ARG A 110 -22.78 -3.37 13.17
C ARG A 110 -24.21 -2.83 13.27
N ARG A 111 -25.17 -3.74 13.48
CA ARG A 111 -26.63 -3.55 13.33
C ARG A 111 -27.28 -2.44 14.19
N ASN A 112 -26.50 -1.79 15.05
CA ASN A 112 -26.92 -0.80 16.04
C ASN A 112 -26.17 0.55 15.94
N ALA A 113 -25.27 0.75 14.96
CA ALA A 113 -24.63 2.07 14.79
C ALA A 113 -25.66 3.08 14.24
N PRO A 114 -25.74 4.32 14.78
CA PRO A 114 -26.66 5.32 14.27
C PRO A 114 -26.32 5.68 12.82
N LEU A 115 -27.33 5.80 11.97
CA LEU A 115 -27.16 6.02 10.51
C LEU A 115 -26.16 7.14 10.14
N PRO A 116 -26.11 8.30 10.84
CA PRO A 116 -25.10 9.33 10.57
C PRO A 116 -23.65 8.85 10.74
N PHE A 117 -23.36 8.02 11.75
CA PHE A 117 -22.01 7.50 11.99
C PHE A 117 -21.54 6.61 10.85
N ALA A 118 -22.41 5.69 10.39
CA ALA A 118 -22.11 4.81 9.28
C ALA A 118 -21.94 5.57 7.95
N ALA A 119 -22.74 6.62 7.72
CA ALA A 119 -22.60 7.49 6.56
C ALA A 119 -21.27 8.28 6.58
N LEU A 120 -20.89 8.87 7.72
CA LEU A 120 -19.61 9.58 7.86
C LEU A 120 -18.41 8.66 7.66
N ALA A 121 -18.44 7.45 8.23
CA ALA A 121 -17.38 6.46 8.03
C ALA A 121 -17.18 6.07 6.55
N LEU A 122 -18.26 6.01 5.76
CA LEU A 122 -18.18 5.79 4.30
C LEU A 122 -17.63 7.01 3.56
N CYS A 123 -18.03 8.23 3.94
CA CYS A 123 -17.45 9.46 3.37
C CYS A 123 -15.95 9.57 3.66
N PHE A 124 -15.51 9.14 4.84
CA PHE A 124 -14.10 9.17 5.24
C PHE A 124 -13.29 8.01 4.67
N GLU A 125 -13.92 6.96 4.09
CA GLU A 125 -13.21 5.78 3.60
C GLU A 125 -12.08 6.15 2.63
N PHE A 126 -12.26 7.19 1.80
CA PHE A 126 -11.32 7.57 0.74
C PHE A 126 -10.24 8.58 1.15
N LEU A 127 -10.25 9.06 2.39
CA LEU A 127 -9.28 10.04 2.88
C LEU A 127 -7.91 9.40 3.16
N THR A 128 -6.86 10.22 3.04
CA THR A 128 -5.50 9.86 3.43
C THR A 128 -5.35 9.81 4.96
N LEU A 129 -4.26 9.20 5.43
CA LEU A 129 -3.99 9.08 6.87
C LEU A 129 -3.82 10.45 7.55
N ASP A 130 -3.24 11.42 6.84
CA ASP A 130 -3.05 12.80 7.32
C ASP A 130 -4.38 13.58 7.35
N GLU A 131 -5.24 13.40 6.34
CA GLU A 131 -6.58 14.00 6.36
C GLU A 131 -7.43 13.43 7.51
N LEU A 132 -7.39 12.11 7.76
CA LEU A 132 -8.12 11.48 8.86
C LEU A 132 -7.64 11.97 10.24
N LEU A 133 -6.34 11.83 10.52
CA LEU A 133 -5.77 12.09 11.84
C LEU A 133 -5.47 13.58 12.10
N GLY A 134 -5.27 14.36 11.04
CA GLY A 134 -4.89 15.78 11.11
C GLY A 134 -6.03 16.76 10.84
N SER A 135 -6.91 16.45 9.89
CA SER A 135 -7.99 17.37 9.47
C SER A 135 -9.35 16.99 10.03
N VAL A 136 -9.84 15.76 9.77
CA VAL A 136 -11.19 15.30 10.15
C VAL A 136 -11.40 15.33 11.66
N ALA A 137 -10.46 14.76 12.41
CA ALA A 137 -10.43 14.78 13.88
C ALA A 137 -10.58 16.20 14.49
N ARG A 138 -10.19 17.25 13.76
CA ARG A 138 -10.23 18.64 14.24
C ARG A 138 -11.48 19.41 13.81
N VAL A 139 -12.38 18.83 13.02
CA VAL A 139 -13.60 19.51 12.55
C VAL A 139 -14.62 19.65 13.68
N CYS A 140 -14.96 18.54 14.34
CA CYS A 140 -15.84 18.49 15.50
C CYS A 140 -15.73 17.14 16.22
N ALA A 141 -16.20 17.07 17.46
CA ALA A 141 -16.18 15.82 18.26
C ALA A 141 -16.83 14.63 17.54
N ALA A 142 -17.95 14.84 16.84
CA ALA A 142 -18.63 13.76 16.10
C ALA A 142 -17.83 13.23 14.89
N PHE A 143 -16.86 13.99 14.37
CA PHE A 143 -15.94 13.53 13.32
C PHE A 143 -14.75 12.77 13.92
N ASP A 144 -14.23 13.27 15.06
CA ASP A 144 -13.20 12.60 15.86
C ASP A 144 -13.69 11.24 16.37
N ASP A 145 -14.90 11.18 16.94
CA ASP A 145 -15.60 9.96 17.35
C ASP A 145 -15.65 8.92 16.23
N VAL A 146 -15.92 9.34 14.98
CA VAL A 146 -15.95 8.44 13.82
C VAL A 146 -14.54 7.94 13.47
N VAL A 147 -13.51 8.80 13.53
CA VAL A 147 -12.13 8.38 13.27
C VAL A 147 -11.63 7.38 14.32
N GLU A 148 -11.94 7.63 15.60
CA GLU A 148 -11.53 6.77 16.72
C GLU A 148 -12.30 5.43 16.74
N HIS A 149 -13.62 5.47 16.58
CA HIS A 149 -14.49 4.31 16.84
C HIS A 149 -14.88 3.50 15.58
N ALA A 150 -14.58 3.97 14.37
CA ALA A 150 -14.88 3.22 13.14
C ALA A 150 -13.91 2.05 12.94
N ALA A 151 -14.30 0.87 13.43
CA ALA A 151 -13.52 -0.39 13.43
C ALA A 151 -12.89 -0.84 12.09
N VAL A 152 -13.30 -0.25 10.95
CA VAL A 152 -12.80 -0.60 9.60
C VAL A 152 -12.14 0.56 8.85
N LEU A 153 -12.05 1.76 9.43
CA LEU A 153 -11.58 2.94 8.70
C LEU A 153 -10.07 2.90 8.47
N LEU A 154 -9.27 2.79 9.53
CA LEU A 154 -7.81 2.68 9.45
C LEU A 154 -7.36 1.34 8.87
N THR A 155 -7.96 0.22 9.30
CA THR A 155 -7.67 -1.11 8.73
C THR A 155 -8.07 -1.21 7.25
N GLY A 156 -9.14 -0.52 6.83
CA GLY A 156 -9.52 -0.35 5.43
C GLY A 156 -8.45 0.41 4.64
N LEU A 157 -8.02 1.58 5.13
CA LEU A 157 -6.94 2.38 4.54
C LEU A 157 -5.67 1.54 4.34
N TYR A 158 -5.23 0.85 5.39
CA TYR A 158 -4.06 -0.04 5.32
C TYR A 158 -4.24 -1.13 4.25
N SER A 159 -5.42 -1.77 4.19
CA SER A 159 -5.71 -2.85 3.25
C SER A 159 -5.66 -2.38 1.79
N ARG A 160 -6.14 -1.16 1.49
CA ARG A 160 -6.05 -0.58 0.15
C ARG A 160 -4.61 -0.28 -0.25
N GLN A 161 -3.82 0.28 0.68
CA GLN A 161 -2.45 0.74 0.44
C GLN A 161 -1.45 -0.42 0.33
N TRP A 162 -1.55 -1.42 1.21
CA TRP A 162 -0.50 -2.43 1.39
C TRP A 162 -0.90 -3.86 1.01
N ARG A 163 -2.20 -4.15 0.87
CA ARG A 163 -2.72 -5.53 0.66
C ARG A 163 -3.58 -5.67 -0.61
N ALA A 164 -3.50 -4.72 -1.53
CA ALA A 164 -4.31 -4.71 -2.77
C ALA A 164 -5.82 -4.93 -2.51
N ASN A 165 -6.35 -4.28 -1.47
CA ASN A 165 -7.73 -4.40 -0.97
C ASN A 165 -8.11 -5.75 -0.33
N LYS A 166 -7.17 -6.70 -0.14
CA LYS A 166 -7.42 -7.91 0.67
C LYS A 166 -7.64 -7.51 2.12
N VAL A 167 -8.74 -7.99 2.72
CA VAL A 167 -9.09 -7.74 4.12
C VAL A 167 -7.96 -8.21 5.04
N LEU A 168 -7.67 -7.42 6.07
CA LEU A 168 -6.73 -7.78 7.13
C LEU A 168 -7.25 -8.96 7.98
N PRO A 169 -6.36 -9.80 8.53
CA PRO A 169 -6.72 -10.80 9.54
C PRO A 169 -7.52 -10.22 10.71
N GLN A 170 -8.43 -11.01 11.28
CA GLN A 170 -9.32 -10.59 12.36
C GLN A 170 -8.61 -9.96 13.58
N PRO A 171 -7.40 -10.37 14.01
CA PRO A 171 -6.67 -9.69 15.08
C PRO A 171 -6.48 -8.19 14.84
N TYR A 172 -6.15 -7.76 13.62
CA TYR A 172 -5.97 -6.34 13.29
C TYR A 172 -7.28 -5.53 13.34
N VAL A 173 -8.39 -6.14 12.93
CA VAL A 173 -9.72 -5.51 12.96
C VAL A 173 -10.26 -5.40 14.40
N ALA A 174 -9.71 -6.20 15.32
CA ALA A 174 -10.03 -6.17 16.74
C ALA A 174 -9.11 -5.27 17.58
N LEU A 175 -8.08 -4.64 16.99
CA LEU A 175 -7.16 -3.74 17.68
C LEU A 175 -7.86 -2.47 18.16
N CYS A 176 -7.35 -1.89 19.25
CA CYS A 176 -7.72 -0.55 19.70
C CYS A 176 -7.29 0.51 18.67
N PHE A 177 -7.82 1.72 18.81
CA PHE A 177 -7.51 2.82 17.90
C PHE A 177 -6.01 3.13 17.81
N ASP A 178 -5.29 3.16 18.94
CA ASP A 178 -3.84 3.44 18.96
C ASP A 178 -3.01 2.38 18.24
N ASP A 179 -3.38 1.11 18.34
CA ASP A 179 -2.70 0.02 17.62
C ASP A 179 -3.06 0.03 16.12
N GLN A 180 -4.30 0.35 15.74
CA GLN A 180 -4.67 0.57 14.34
C GLN A 180 -3.99 1.81 13.73
N ARG A 181 -3.80 2.86 14.54
CA ARG A 181 -3.03 4.05 14.19
C ARG A 181 -1.56 3.70 14.00
N THR A 182 -0.98 2.90 14.90
CA THR A 182 0.39 2.38 14.80
C THR A 182 0.59 1.53 13.54
N LEU A 183 -0.36 0.65 13.21
CA LEU A 183 -0.38 -0.13 11.98
C LEU A 183 -0.22 0.74 10.72
N CYS A 184 -0.89 1.91 10.70
CA CYS A 184 -0.89 2.82 9.56
C CYS A 184 0.31 3.79 9.56
N THR A 185 0.71 4.34 10.71
CA THR A 185 1.76 5.36 10.80
C THR A 185 3.17 4.77 10.75
N ALA A 186 3.39 3.56 11.26
CA ALA A 186 4.73 2.95 11.32
C ALA A 186 5.23 2.39 9.97
N ARG A 187 4.48 2.58 8.87
CA ARG A 187 4.88 2.24 7.49
C ARG A 187 4.51 3.41 6.55
N PRO A 188 5.24 4.53 6.60
CA PRO A 188 4.92 5.70 5.78
C PRO A 188 5.23 5.48 4.29
N VAL A 189 4.43 6.10 3.42
CA VAL A 189 4.66 6.11 1.96
C VAL A 189 5.99 6.81 1.67
N GLY A 190 6.82 6.22 0.81
CA GLY A 190 8.11 6.80 0.43
C GLY A 190 9.20 6.71 1.48
N ALA A 191 9.04 5.89 2.53
CA ALA A 191 10.11 5.56 3.46
C ALA A 191 11.31 4.95 2.71
N LEU A 192 12.48 5.58 2.82
CA LEU A 192 13.71 5.10 2.18
C LEU A 192 14.51 4.23 3.15
N TYR A 193 14.99 3.09 2.67
CA TYR A 193 15.93 2.22 3.37
C TYR A 193 17.30 2.32 2.70
N ALA A 194 18.17 3.18 3.23
CA ALA A 194 19.46 3.49 2.61
C ALA A 194 20.34 2.23 2.45
N LEU A 195 20.98 2.10 1.28
CA LEU A 195 21.80 0.94 0.93
C LEU A 195 23.30 1.28 0.87
N SER A 196 24.12 0.46 1.50
CA SER A 196 25.56 0.36 1.28
C SER A 196 25.83 -0.67 0.18
N THR A 197 26.31 -0.22 -0.98
CA THR A 197 26.75 -1.09 -2.10
C THR A 197 27.63 -0.32 -3.08
N ARG A 198 28.39 -1.05 -3.91
CA ARG A 198 28.99 -0.50 -5.14
C ARG A 198 28.14 -0.75 -6.39
N SER A 199 27.13 -1.62 -6.30
CA SER A 199 26.24 -1.93 -7.42
C SER A 199 25.56 -0.67 -7.97
N ALA A 200 25.16 -0.68 -9.24
CA ALA A 200 24.33 0.41 -9.77
C ALA A 200 22.93 0.31 -9.14
N VAL A 201 22.50 1.35 -8.43
CA VAL A 201 21.18 1.43 -7.77
C VAL A 201 20.30 2.42 -8.52
N THR A 202 19.05 2.03 -8.78
CA THR A 202 17.99 2.88 -9.32
C THR A 202 16.79 2.83 -8.37
N HIS A 203 16.35 3.98 -7.89
CA HIS A 203 15.12 4.09 -7.10
C HIS A 203 13.91 3.99 -8.04
N LEU A 204 12.98 3.12 -7.71
CA LEU A 204 11.74 2.92 -8.48
C LEU A 204 10.60 3.77 -7.89
N ALA A 205 9.54 3.99 -8.69
CA ALA A 205 8.43 4.88 -8.34
C ALA A 205 7.58 4.38 -7.16
N ASP A 206 7.65 3.08 -6.84
CA ASP A 206 7.04 2.44 -5.67
C ASP A 206 7.95 2.46 -4.42
N GLY A 207 9.11 3.13 -4.49
CA GLY A 207 10.09 3.22 -3.40
C GLY A 207 10.99 1.99 -3.27
N THR A 208 10.89 0.99 -4.15
CA THR A 208 11.81 -0.15 -4.18
C THR A 208 13.12 0.20 -4.90
N TYR A 209 14.13 -0.67 -4.75
CA TYR A 209 15.47 -0.46 -5.29
C TYR A 209 15.80 -1.50 -6.36
N SER A 210 15.93 -1.08 -7.62
CA SER A 210 16.55 -1.91 -8.67
C SER A 210 18.06 -1.81 -8.55
N VAL A 211 18.72 -2.93 -8.29
CA VAL A 211 20.17 -3.04 -8.11
C VAL A 211 20.76 -3.97 -9.16
N VAL A 212 21.83 -3.53 -9.83
CA VAL A 212 22.50 -4.28 -10.90
C VAL A 212 23.97 -4.52 -10.57
N ASN A 213 24.39 -5.79 -10.65
CA ASN A 213 25.78 -6.18 -10.45
C ASN A 213 26.66 -5.70 -11.61
N ASN A 214 27.43 -4.65 -11.35
CA ASN A 214 28.43 -4.10 -12.26
C ASN A 214 29.88 -4.26 -11.75
N SER A 215 30.12 -5.28 -10.91
CA SER A 215 31.44 -5.62 -10.33
C SER A 215 32.60 -5.57 -11.33
N ARG A 216 32.47 -6.27 -12.46
CA ARG A 216 33.51 -6.41 -13.49
C ARG A 216 33.86 -5.12 -14.24
N LEU A 217 33.00 -4.09 -14.26
CA LEU A 217 33.35 -2.79 -14.87
C LEU A 217 34.43 -2.04 -14.09
N ARG A 218 34.61 -2.36 -12.81
CA ARG A 218 35.57 -1.69 -11.92
C ARG A 218 36.91 -2.41 -11.79
N ALA A 219 36.93 -3.72 -12.02
CA ALA A 219 38.14 -4.52 -12.05
C ALA A 219 37.87 -5.89 -12.69
N VAL A 220 38.49 -6.15 -13.84
CA VAL A 220 38.35 -7.41 -14.60
C VAL A 220 38.93 -8.61 -13.83
N THR A 221 39.90 -8.38 -12.96
CA THR A 221 40.59 -9.40 -12.15
C THR A 221 39.86 -9.81 -10.87
N ASN A 222 38.80 -9.08 -10.48
CA ASN A 222 38.09 -9.34 -9.23
C ASN A 222 36.83 -10.20 -9.47
N GLY A 223 36.47 -11.00 -8.46
CA GLY A 223 35.32 -11.91 -8.51
C GLY A 223 34.01 -11.21 -8.89
N SER A 224 33.10 -11.97 -9.52
CA SER A 224 31.85 -11.43 -10.08
C SER A 224 30.80 -11.05 -9.05
N ILE A 225 31.00 -11.39 -7.76
CA ILE A 225 30.02 -11.13 -6.71
C ILE A 225 30.05 -9.65 -6.31
N ASP A 226 28.88 -9.03 -6.19
CA ASP A 226 28.71 -7.70 -5.60
C ASP A 226 27.69 -7.78 -4.45
N SER A 227 27.94 -7.02 -3.38
CA SER A 227 27.17 -7.10 -2.14
C SER A 227 26.36 -5.82 -1.91
N VAL A 228 25.15 -5.99 -1.38
CA VAL A 228 24.18 -4.96 -1.05
C VAL A 228 23.73 -5.19 0.37
N ARG A 229 23.70 -4.13 1.18
CA ARG A 229 23.33 -4.20 2.59
C ARG A 229 22.62 -2.90 2.98
N GLY A 230 21.62 -2.96 3.85
CA GLY A 230 21.08 -1.74 4.47
C GLY A 230 22.11 -1.03 5.35
N VAL A 231 22.14 0.30 5.35
CA VAL A 231 23.03 1.09 6.22
C VAL A 231 22.67 0.87 7.69
N GLU A 232 21.39 0.84 8.00
CA GLU A 232 20.80 0.68 9.33
C GLU A 232 20.11 -0.69 9.50
N ALA A 233 19.70 -1.01 10.72
CA ALA A 233 18.93 -2.21 11.01
C ALA A 233 17.61 -2.19 10.23
N LEU A 234 17.11 -3.35 9.80
CA LEU A 234 15.84 -3.41 9.09
C LEU A 234 14.69 -3.07 10.05
N PRO A 235 13.85 -2.05 9.77
CA PRO A 235 12.81 -1.63 10.71
C PRO A 235 11.80 -2.74 11.03
N VAL A 236 11.33 -2.77 12.27
CA VAL A 236 10.19 -3.60 12.69
C VAL A 236 8.95 -3.20 11.88
N LEU A 237 8.29 -4.19 11.27
CA LEU A 237 7.08 -4.02 10.47
C LEU A 237 5.98 -3.32 11.27
N SER A 238 5.20 -2.43 10.63
CA SER A 238 4.04 -1.82 11.28
C SER A 238 2.99 -2.85 11.71
N CYS A 239 2.81 -3.92 10.92
CA CYS A 239 1.89 -5.02 11.22
C CYS A 239 2.39 -5.94 12.35
N ALA A 240 3.70 -5.98 12.62
CA ALA A 240 4.24 -6.64 13.81
C ALA A 240 4.10 -5.74 15.03
N ARG A 241 4.48 -4.45 14.90
CA ARG A 241 4.41 -3.45 15.98
C ARG A 241 3.00 -3.25 16.52
N ALA A 242 1.98 -3.21 15.64
CA ALA A 242 0.57 -3.12 16.01
C ALA A 242 0.02 -4.38 16.72
N LEU A 243 0.75 -5.49 16.71
CA LEU A 243 0.47 -6.70 17.49
C LEU A 243 1.46 -6.89 18.65
N HIS A 244 2.24 -5.85 18.97
CA HIS A 244 3.30 -5.87 19.99
C HIS A 244 4.38 -6.96 19.75
N LYS A 245 4.58 -7.35 18.48
CA LYS A 245 5.61 -8.30 18.01
C LYS A 245 6.82 -7.58 17.43
N HIS A 246 8.02 -8.15 17.61
CA HIS A 246 9.29 -7.57 17.15
C HIS A 246 9.84 -8.31 15.91
N MET A 247 9.13 -8.20 14.79
CA MET A 247 9.48 -8.84 13.51
C MET A 247 9.84 -7.80 12.44
N CYS A 248 10.89 -8.05 11.66
CA CYS A 248 11.20 -7.31 10.43
C CYS A 248 11.25 -8.27 9.22
N TYR A 249 10.94 -7.77 8.02
CA TYR A 249 10.85 -8.57 6.80
C TYR A 249 11.12 -7.72 5.56
N PHE A 250 11.77 -8.30 4.56
CA PHE A 250 12.00 -7.69 3.25
C PHE A 250 11.90 -8.74 2.14
N GLU A 251 11.61 -8.29 0.91
CA GLU A 251 11.57 -9.13 -0.29
C GLU A 251 12.58 -8.67 -1.34
N VAL A 252 13.03 -9.63 -2.15
CA VAL A 252 13.99 -9.41 -3.23
C VAL A 252 13.56 -10.22 -4.45
N GLY A 253 13.16 -9.54 -5.53
CA GLY A 253 12.92 -10.16 -6.83
C GLY A 253 14.21 -10.30 -7.63
N PHE A 254 14.59 -11.50 -8.04
CA PHE A 254 15.84 -11.76 -8.79
C PHE A 254 15.63 -12.00 -10.28
N ASP A 255 16.50 -11.38 -11.09
CA ASP A 255 16.85 -11.81 -12.43
C ASP A 255 18.36 -12.12 -12.43
N GLY A 256 18.71 -13.40 -12.23
CA GLY A 256 20.07 -13.85 -11.91
C GLY A 256 20.09 -14.88 -10.79
N CYS A 257 21.18 -14.97 -10.06
CA CYS A 257 21.33 -15.82 -8.87
C CYS A 257 22.05 -15.06 -7.74
N GLY A 258 21.89 -15.50 -6.49
CA GLY A 258 22.49 -14.79 -5.37
C GLY A 258 22.30 -15.48 -4.02
N SER A 259 22.43 -14.68 -2.96
CA SER A 259 22.00 -15.04 -1.61
C SER A 259 21.28 -13.87 -0.95
N VAL A 260 20.26 -14.16 -0.14
CA VAL A 260 19.48 -13.16 0.64
C VAL A 260 19.60 -13.49 2.11
N GLY A 261 19.66 -12.48 2.98
CA GLY A 261 19.65 -12.74 4.41
C GLY A 261 19.80 -11.52 5.31
N PHE A 262 20.19 -11.78 6.55
CA PHE A 262 20.50 -10.76 7.56
C PHE A 262 21.99 -10.76 7.89
N VAL A 263 22.54 -9.57 8.12
CA VAL A 263 23.94 -9.37 8.53
C VAL A 263 24.01 -8.42 9.72
N SER A 264 24.84 -8.75 10.70
CA SER A 264 25.04 -7.94 11.90
C SER A 264 25.64 -6.59 11.57
N ILE A 265 25.27 -5.58 12.35
CA ILE A 265 25.71 -4.18 12.19
C ILE A 265 26.30 -3.61 13.49
N ALA A 266 26.42 -4.44 14.52
CA ALA A 266 26.76 -4.04 15.89
C ALA A 266 28.06 -3.22 15.97
N ASP A 267 29.09 -3.62 15.22
CA ASP A 267 30.41 -2.99 15.22
C ASP A 267 30.91 -2.64 13.81
N ALA A 268 32.08 -1.98 13.75
CA ALA A 268 32.69 -1.52 12.51
C ALA A 268 33.16 -2.68 11.59
N ALA A 269 33.61 -3.81 12.15
CA ALA A 269 34.06 -4.97 11.38
C ALA A 269 32.87 -5.69 10.72
N ALA A 270 31.77 -5.86 11.45
CA ALA A 270 30.52 -6.40 10.90
C ALA A 270 29.96 -5.52 9.77
N ARG A 271 30.01 -4.18 9.94
CA ARG A 271 29.52 -3.23 8.92
C ARG A 271 30.29 -3.24 7.60
N VAL A 272 31.57 -3.62 7.59
CA VAL A 272 32.40 -3.70 6.37
C VAL A 272 32.42 -5.10 5.73
N ALA A 273 31.90 -6.13 6.42
CA ALA A 273 31.85 -7.49 5.89
C ALA A 273 30.92 -7.62 4.66
N TYR A 274 29.88 -6.78 4.57
CA TYR A 274 28.88 -6.79 3.49
C TYR A 274 28.56 -5.37 2.98
N GLY A 275 27.97 -5.26 1.80
CA GLY A 275 27.66 -3.98 1.16
C GLY A 275 28.85 -3.39 0.40
N PHE A 276 29.08 -2.07 0.51
CA PHE A 276 30.14 -1.38 -0.22
C PHE A 276 31.51 -2.00 0.07
N GLY A 277 32.17 -2.54 -0.97
CA GLY A 277 33.50 -3.12 -0.86
C GLY A 277 33.52 -4.65 -0.91
N SER A 278 32.51 -5.29 -0.30
CA SER A 278 32.41 -6.74 -0.15
C SER A 278 32.18 -7.47 -1.48
N ARG A 279 32.57 -8.75 -1.50
CA ARG A 279 32.37 -9.71 -2.60
C ARG A 279 31.88 -11.07 -2.07
N GLU A 280 31.33 -11.06 -0.86
CA GLU A 280 30.94 -12.28 -0.15
C GLU A 280 29.45 -12.58 -0.31
N HIS A 281 29.09 -13.86 -0.33
CA HIS A 281 27.71 -14.26 -0.15
C HIS A 281 27.31 -14.20 1.33
N VAL A 282 26.06 -13.81 1.59
CA VAL A 282 25.51 -13.68 2.95
C VAL A 282 25.63 -15.02 3.68
N GLY A 283 26.18 -14.99 4.90
CA GLY A 283 26.43 -16.18 5.70
C GLY A 283 27.88 -16.70 5.66
N TRP A 284 28.77 -16.15 4.82
CA TRP A 284 30.17 -16.62 4.75
C TRP A 284 31.09 -16.00 5.80
N THR A 285 30.91 -14.72 6.11
CA THR A 285 31.79 -13.92 6.99
C THR A 285 31.00 -13.15 8.04
N SER A 286 31.56 -12.97 9.25
CA SER A 286 30.92 -12.25 10.36
C SER A 286 29.55 -12.85 10.76
N VAL A 287 28.90 -12.27 11.77
CA VAL A 287 27.57 -12.72 12.22
C VAL A 287 26.55 -12.46 11.12
N SER A 288 26.12 -13.52 10.42
CA SER A 288 25.27 -13.43 9.24
C SER A 288 24.54 -14.74 8.94
N TYR A 289 23.34 -14.62 8.36
CA TYR A 289 22.44 -15.75 8.08
C TYR A 289 21.86 -15.55 6.68
N GLY A 290 22.19 -16.43 5.74
CA GLY A 290 21.82 -16.29 4.33
C GLY A 290 21.23 -17.55 3.73
N TYR A 291 20.30 -17.37 2.79
CA TYR A 291 19.74 -18.42 1.95
C TYR A 291 20.29 -18.26 0.53
N HIS A 292 20.78 -19.34 -0.07
CA HIS A 292 21.55 -19.34 -1.31
C HIS A 292 20.74 -19.94 -2.47
N GLY A 293 20.73 -19.27 -3.63
CA GLY A 293 19.90 -19.68 -4.77
C GLY A 293 20.47 -20.84 -5.58
N ASN A 294 21.79 -20.99 -5.61
CA ASN A 294 22.50 -21.95 -6.44
C ASN A 294 22.40 -23.41 -5.95
N ASP A 295 22.07 -23.62 -4.67
CA ASP A 295 21.96 -24.93 -4.01
C ASP A 295 20.69 -25.06 -3.15
N GLY A 296 20.10 -23.94 -2.70
CA GLY A 296 18.99 -23.96 -1.75
C GLY A 296 19.45 -24.15 -0.29
N ASP A 297 20.76 -24.03 -0.04
CA ASP A 297 21.30 -24.15 1.31
C ASP A 297 21.02 -22.89 2.13
N PHE A 298 20.81 -23.11 3.42
CA PHE A 298 20.99 -22.08 4.44
C PHE A 298 22.44 -22.08 4.89
N VAL A 299 23.08 -20.92 4.85
CA VAL A 299 24.47 -20.73 5.23
C VAL A 299 24.56 -19.64 6.28
N PHE A 300 25.25 -19.91 7.39
CA PHE A 300 25.41 -18.92 8.46
C PHE A 300 26.81 -18.93 9.05
N ASN A 301 27.22 -17.77 9.56
CA ASN A 301 28.43 -17.61 10.35
C ASN A 301 28.02 -16.88 11.63
N ASP A 302 28.48 -17.37 12.78
CA ASP A 302 28.17 -16.89 14.13
C ASP A 302 29.28 -15.96 14.69
N GLY A 303 30.27 -15.63 13.87
CA GLY A 303 31.45 -14.87 14.25
C GLY A 303 32.62 -15.72 14.77
N ALA A 304 32.44 -17.02 15.02
CA ALA A 304 33.51 -17.89 15.55
C ALA A 304 34.61 -18.20 14.51
N LYS A 305 34.31 -18.02 13.22
CA LYS A 305 35.27 -18.19 12.11
C LYS A 305 35.40 -16.90 11.30
N PRO A 306 36.62 -16.47 10.91
CA PRO A 306 36.81 -15.27 10.10
C PRO A 306 36.19 -15.41 8.70
N TYR A 307 36.12 -16.63 8.18
CA TYR A 307 35.56 -16.97 6.87
C TYR A 307 35.04 -18.42 6.87
N GLY A 308 34.05 -18.71 6.03
CA GLY A 308 33.49 -20.04 5.83
C GLY A 308 32.40 -20.36 6.85
N GLY A 309 31.18 -19.95 6.52
CA GLY A 309 29.98 -20.30 7.28
C GLY A 309 29.65 -21.78 7.27
N GLU A 310 28.88 -22.21 8.26
CA GLU A 310 28.27 -23.53 8.29
C GLU A 310 27.11 -23.59 7.30
N ARG A 311 27.02 -24.68 6.53
CA ARG A 311 25.95 -24.92 5.53
C ARG A 311 24.99 -26.00 6.03
N ARG A 312 23.70 -25.79 5.80
CA ARG A 312 22.63 -26.75 6.10
C ARG A 312 21.62 -26.76 4.96
N ALA A 313 21.26 -27.95 4.46
CA ALA A 313 20.18 -28.10 3.50
C ALA A 313 18.88 -27.53 4.09
N PHE A 314 18.14 -26.74 3.30
CA PHE A 314 17.05 -25.94 3.84
C PHE A 314 15.85 -25.79 2.89
N GLY A 315 16.04 -25.30 1.67
CA GLY A 315 14.95 -24.97 0.76
C GLY A 315 15.24 -25.36 -0.69
N PRO A 316 14.29 -25.12 -1.61
CA PRO A 316 14.51 -25.32 -3.04
C PRO A 316 15.53 -24.30 -3.60
N MET A 317 16.26 -24.69 -4.65
CA MET A 317 17.05 -23.75 -5.45
C MET A 317 16.16 -22.65 -6.08
N TRP A 318 16.72 -21.47 -6.31
CA TRP A 318 16.01 -20.34 -6.91
C TRP A 318 16.95 -19.44 -7.74
N GLY A 319 16.36 -18.64 -8.63
CA GLY A 319 17.10 -17.87 -9.61
C GLY A 319 17.59 -18.71 -10.79
N ARG A 320 18.35 -18.11 -11.70
CA ARG A 320 18.89 -18.78 -12.89
C ARG A 320 20.25 -19.42 -12.60
N ALA A 321 20.24 -20.73 -12.31
CA ALA A 321 21.41 -21.57 -12.59
C ALA A 321 21.73 -21.49 -14.11
N SER A 322 23.00 -21.27 -14.47
CA SER A 322 23.30 -20.61 -15.75
C SER A 322 22.97 -21.41 -17.03
N THR A 323 22.57 -20.65 -18.06
CA THR A 323 22.75 -20.85 -19.52
C THR A 323 22.26 -22.10 -20.27
N ALA A 324 22.05 -23.27 -19.66
CA ALA A 324 21.83 -24.52 -20.43
C ALA A 324 20.36 -24.91 -20.75
N ARG A 325 19.35 -24.31 -20.10
CA ARG A 325 17.92 -24.56 -20.37
C ARG A 325 17.13 -23.26 -20.46
N LEU A 326 17.30 -22.58 -21.59
CA LEU A 326 16.29 -21.65 -22.10
C LEU A 326 15.00 -22.42 -22.47
N GLU A 327 13.91 -21.66 -22.64
CA GLU A 327 12.62 -22.09 -23.21
C GLU A 327 11.66 -22.90 -22.32
N ARG A 328 11.04 -22.20 -21.34
CA ARG A 328 9.60 -21.84 -21.50
C ARG A 328 9.00 -20.88 -20.48
N ASP A 329 9.60 -20.65 -19.31
CA ASP A 329 9.10 -19.68 -18.31
C ASP A 329 10.14 -18.60 -17.97
N SER A 330 10.78 -18.05 -19.01
CA SER A 330 11.84 -17.04 -18.89
C SER A 330 11.39 -15.66 -18.39
N SER A 331 10.11 -15.52 -17.99
CA SER A 331 9.47 -14.26 -17.56
C SER A 331 9.31 -14.13 -16.05
N ARG A 332 9.52 -15.18 -15.26
CA ARG A 332 9.32 -15.15 -13.80
C ARG A 332 10.64 -14.91 -13.06
N MET A 333 10.82 -13.67 -12.61
CA MET A 333 11.74 -13.35 -11.52
C MET A 333 11.31 -14.10 -10.26
N ALA A 334 12.26 -14.67 -9.52
CA ALA A 334 11.97 -15.33 -8.25
C ALA A 334 11.98 -14.29 -7.13
N THR A 335 10.88 -14.17 -6.37
CA THR A 335 10.82 -13.28 -5.20
C THR A 335 11.18 -14.07 -3.96
N VAL A 336 12.34 -13.79 -3.39
CA VAL A 336 12.81 -14.36 -2.12
C VAL A 336 12.57 -13.34 -1.02
N GLY A 337 11.78 -13.70 -0.02
CA GLY A 337 11.58 -12.87 1.17
C GLY A 337 12.28 -13.47 2.38
N CYS A 338 12.81 -12.60 3.24
CA CYS A 338 13.58 -12.95 4.41
C CYS A 338 13.08 -12.14 5.61
N GLY A 339 12.72 -12.83 6.70
CA GLY A 339 12.24 -12.22 7.92
C GLY A 339 13.02 -12.64 9.15
N LEU A 340 13.04 -11.78 10.15
CA LEU A 340 13.66 -12.00 11.44
C LEU A 340 12.60 -11.76 12.51
N ASP A 341 12.28 -12.80 13.26
CA ASP A 341 11.59 -12.71 14.54
C ASP A 341 12.66 -12.58 15.64
N ALA A 342 12.82 -11.36 16.17
CA ALA A 342 13.80 -11.10 17.22
C ALA A 342 13.36 -11.65 18.58
N GLY A 343 12.05 -11.84 18.81
CA GLY A 343 11.51 -12.40 20.05
C GLY A 343 11.82 -13.88 20.18
N ASN A 344 11.58 -14.65 19.10
CA ASN A 344 11.92 -16.07 19.03
C ASN A 344 13.38 -16.34 18.61
N ARG A 345 14.13 -15.30 18.21
CA ARG A 345 15.50 -15.37 17.66
C ARG A 345 15.60 -16.29 16.43
N GLN A 346 14.69 -16.10 15.48
CA GLN A 346 14.53 -16.94 14.30
C GLN A 346 14.60 -16.11 13.02
N VAL A 347 15.43 -16.52 12.06
CA VAL A 347 15.28 -16.08 10.67
C VAL A 347 14.36 -17.07 9.95
N PHE A 348 13.48 -16.57 9.10
CA PHE A 348 12.64 -17.37 8.21
C PHE A 348 12.72 -16.87 6.77
N PHE A 349 12.42 -17.77 5.83
CA PHE A 349 12.47 -17.46 4.41
C PHE A 349 11.18 -17.85 3.69
N THR A 350 10.93 -17.15 2.60
CA THR A 350 9.75 -17.27 1.75
C THR A 350 10.19 -17.23 0.28
N LEU A 351 9.49 -17.93 -0.60
CA LEU A 351 9.75 -17.96 -2.03
C LEU A 351 8.43 -17.80 -2.79
N ASN A 352 8.34 -16.80 -3.65
CA ASN A 352 7.17 -16.47 -4.47
C ASN A 352 5.85 -16.37 -3.67
N GLY A 353 5.92 -15.82 -2.46
CA GLY A 353 4.78 -15.67 -1.55
C GLY A 353 4.39 -16.92 -0.75
N ALA A 354 5.17 -18.01 -0.83
CA ALA A 354 5.01 -19.19 0.02
C ALA A 354 6.10 -19.24 1.12
N MET A 355 5.74 -19.71 2.31
CA MET A 355 6.70 -19.97 3.39
C MET A 355 7.59 -21.17 3.03
N ILE A 356 8.92 -21.03 3.18
CA ILE A 356 9.87 -22.15 3.03
C ILE A 356 10.06 -22.82 4.40
N GLY A 357 10.34 -22.01 5.42
CA GLY A 357 10.57 -22.49 6.77
C GLY A 357 11.36 -21.50 7.63
N VAL A 358 11.58 -21.90 8.87
CA VAL A 358 12.46 -21.23 9.82
C VAL A 358 13.86 -21.83 9.67
N ALA A 359 14.88 -20.98 9.58
CA ALA A 359 16.27 -21.39 9.49
C ALA A 359 16.66 -22.27 10.70
N PRO A 360 17.40 -23.38 10.50
CA PRO A 360 17.69 -24.35 11.56
C PRO A 360 18.79 -23.87 12.53
N THR A 361 18.81 -22.59 12.92
CA THR A 361 19.75 -22.02 13.90
C THR A 361 19.09 -20.90 14.70
N SER A 362 19.61 -20.61 15.89
CA SER A 362 19.18 -19.44 16.68
C SER A 362 20.00 -18.21 16.31
N VAL A 363 19.31 -17.08 16.15
CA VAL A 363 19.93 -15.79 15.86
C VAL A 363 20.58 -15.23 17.12
N LEU A 364 21.86 -14.85 17.04
CA LEU A 364 22.55 -14.14 18.11
C LEU A 364 21.92 -12.76 18.36
N PRO A 365 21.85 -12.25 19.60
CA PRO A 365 21.38 -10.89 19.87
C PRO A 365 22.20 -9.84 19.12
N GLY A 366 21.55 -8.82 18.58
CA GLY A 366 22.20 -7.70 17.90
C GLY A 366 21.31 -7.01 16.88
N ASP A 367 21.83 -5.94 16.30
CA ASP A 367 21.18 -5.20 15.22
C ASP A 367 21.50 -5.81 13.86
N TYR A 368 20.47 -6.04 13.04
CA TYR A 368 20.58 -6.72 11.75
C TYR A 368 19.98 -5.91 10.61
N ALA A 369 20.72 -5.77 9.51
CA ALA A 369 20.21 -5.21 8.27
C ALA A 369 19.85 -6.30 7.27
N ALA A 370 18.93 -5.98 6.36
CA ALA A 370 18.73 -6.75 5.14
C ALA A 370 20.02 -6.73 4.28
N ALA A 371 20.37 -7.89 3.73
CA ALA A 371 21.52 -8.06 2.85
C ALA A 371 21.21 -8.97 1.66
N VAL A 372 21.85 -8.67 0.54
CA VAL A 372 21.76 -9.39 -0.73
C VAL A 372 23.15 -9.45 -1.35
N SER A 373 23.52 -10.60 -1.91
CA SER A 373 24.70 -10.73 -2.76
C SER A 373 24.29 -11.24 -4.12
N LEU A 374 24.70 -10.53 -5.18
CA LEU A 374 24.44 -10.88 -6.58
C LEU A 374 25.63 -11.68 -7.11
N HIS A 375 25.41 -12.84 -7.72
CA HIS A 375 26.49 -13.80 -8.00
C HIS A 375 27.33 -13.46 -9.24
N ALA A 376 26.66 -13.17 -10.35
CA ALA A 376 27.27 -12.94 -11.65
C ALA A 376 27.15 -11.47 -12.09
N PHE A 377 28.09 -11.05 -12.94
CA PHE A 377 28.01 -9.74 -13.59
C PHE A 377 26.76 -9.68 -14.47
N GLY A 378 25.99 -8.59 -14.33
CA GLY A 378 24.71 -8.41 -15.01
C GLY A 378 23.49 -8.89 -14.23
N ASP A 379 23.66 -9.70 -13.17
CA ASP A 379 22.57 -10.11 -12.27
C ASP A 379 21.88 -8.88 -11.66
N ARG A 380 20.57 -8.99 -11.45
CA ARG A 380 19.71 -7.91 -10.96
C ARG A 380 18.85 -8.37 -9.78
N ALA A 381 18.65 -7.45 -8.85
CA ALA A 381 17.68 -7.60 -7.76
C ALA A 381 16.78 -6.36 -7.68
N VAL A 382 15.48 -6.57 -7.42
CA VAL A 382 14.56 -5.52 -6.99
C VAL A 382 14.27 -5.73 -5.51
N LEU A 383 14.81 -4.86 -4.66
CA LEU A 383 14.72 -4.96 -3.21
C LEU A 383 13.57 -4.10 -2.68
N ASN A 384 12.64 -4.74 -1.96
CA ASN A 384 11.53 -4.14 -1.25
C ASN A 384 11.75 -4.28 0.27
N ALA A 385 12.19 -3.20 0.91
CA ALA A 385 12.33 -3.11 2.36
C ALA A 385 11.04 -2.66 3.09
N GLY A 386 9.86 -2.87 2.47
CA GLY A 386 8.56 -2.44 2.98
C GLY A 386 7.96 -1.21 2.29
N ALA A 387 8.65 -0.62 1.32
CA ALA A 387 8.17 0.54 0.56
C ALA A 387 7.00 0.21 -0.39
N ALA A 388 6.87 -1.05 -0.84
CA ALA A 388 5.79 -1.56 -1.67
C ALA A 388 5.09 -2.77 -1.01
N PRO A 389 3.86 -3.15 -1.41
CA PRO A 389 3.22 -4.41 -1.01
C PRO A 389 4.14 -5.63 -1.17
N PHE A 390 4.06 -6.58 -0.24
CA PHE A 390 4.80 -7.85 -0.32
C PHE A 390 4.01 -8.91 -1.10
N VAL A 391 4.71 -9.88 -1.69
CA VAL A 391 4.11 -11.07 -2.33
C VAL A 391 3.65 -12.06 -1.27
N PHE A 392 4.42 -12.23 -0.19
CA PHE A 392 4.01 -12.98 0.99
C PHE A 392 2.96 -12.22 1.82
N ASP A 393 1.96 -12.94 2.35
CA ASP A 393 0.96 -12.37 3.27
C ASP A 393 1.56 -12.23 4.68
N ILE A 394 2.47 -11.27 4.83
CA ILE A 394 3.22 -11.03 6.06
C ILE A 394 2.30 -10.61 7.22
N GLU A 395 1.18 -9.92 6.94
CA GLU A 395 0.21 -9.58 7.98
C GLU A 395 -0.51 -10.84 8.50
N ALA A 396 -0.89 -11.79 7.65
CA ALA A 396 -1.44 -13.08 8.11
C ALA A 396 -0.42 -13.88 8.93
N PHE A 397 0.86 -13.83 8.56
CA PHE A 397 1.94 -14.45 9.34
C PHE A 397 2.12 -13.76 10.71
N CYS A 398 2.21 -12.43 10.76
CA CYS A 398 2.30 -11.72 12.03
C CYS A 398 1.06 -11.94 12.92
N ALA A 399 -0.12 -12.12 12.33
CA ALA A 399 -1.38 -12.41 13.03
C ALA A 399 -1.57 -13.88 13.45
N SER A 400 -0.68 -14.81 13.07
CA SER A 400 -0.75 -16.17 13.61
C SER A 400 -0.42 -16.18 15.11
N PRO A 401 -0.90 -17.19 15.86
CA PRO A 401 -0.49 -17.40 17.26
C PRO A 401 1.04 -17.44 17.40
#